data_AF-A0A1B3WSP4-F1
#
_entry.id   AF-A0A1B3WSP4-F1
#
_cell.length_a   1.000
_cell.length_b   1.000
_cell.length_c   1.000
_cell.angle_alpha   90.00
_cell.angle_beta   90.00
_cell.angle_gamma   90.00
#
_symmetry.space_group_name_H-M   'P 1'
#
loop_
_entity.id
_entity.type
_entity.pdbx_description
1 polymer ?
#
loop_
_entity_poly.entity_id
_entity_poly.type
_entity_poly.pdbx_seq_one_letter_code
_entity_poly.pdbx_strand_id
1 'polypeptide(L)'
;MREWLLATSSESDLDLTLANPGDKALVEQTVNGYTVRIINLKRSIERKFGYSENGATDVQVISVDVCYTTPDSIEWLLDGPPDMLRTDSIASQGWEEKFNYWDEKKADGKEIGEKCVRYMFNFDLETKIDPPITIEFSELKVSTSGGYYPCREMKERFETNPRAREAGITIHCTDIPTGVPDGMEPLAIASVHLDGYDESRLTKQEAHALMLEIESGVIYGPWIFKITPTN
;
A
#
# COMPACT_ATOMS: atom_id res chain seq x y z
N MET A 1 -38.11 24.64 -14.89
CA MET A 1 -37.62 23.26 -14.68
C MET A 1 -36.20 23.22 -15.20
N ARG A 2 -35.21 23.30 -14.30
CA ARG A 2 -33.79 23.12 -14.65
C ARG A 2 -33.45 21.70 -14.23
N GLU A 3 -33.18 20.86 -15.23
CA GLU A 3 -32.67 19.50 -15.05
C GLU A 3 -31.33 19.58 -14.32
N TRP A 4 -31.25 18.93 -13.17
CA TRP A 4 -29.99 18.67 -12.50
C TRP A 4 -29.33 17.50 -13.24
N LEU A 5 -28.25 17.78 -13.96
CA LEU A 5 -27.31 16.75 -14.37
C LEU A 5 -26.73 16.15 -13.08
N LEU A 6 -27.20 14.95 -12.74
CA LEU A 6 -26.53 14.05 -11.82
C LEU A 6 -25.18 13.72 -12.47
N ALA A 7 -24.13 14.40 -12.02
CA ALA A 7 -22.77 13.94 -12.26
C ALA A 7 -22.61 12.61 -11.51
N THR A 8 -22.80 11.52 -12.24
CA THR A 8 -22.38 10.19 -11.80
C THR A 8 -20.88 10.26 -11.56
N SER A 9 -20.44 10.11 -10.31
CA SER A 9 -19.02 9.95 -9.99
C SER A 9 -18.56 8.65 -10.66
N SER A 10 -17.95 8.78 -11.83
CA SER A 10 -17.23 7.68 -12.44
C SER A 10 -15.95 7.48 -11.62
N GLU A 11 -15.61 6.24 -11.30
CA GLU A 11 -14.34 5.83 -10.69
C GLU A 11 -13.12 6.07 -11.62
N SER A 12 -13.13 7.13 -12.44
CA SER A 12 -12.12 7.38 -13.48
C SER A 12 -11.64 8.83 -13.60
N ASP A 13 -11.96 9.68 -12.61
CA ASP A 13 -11.34 11.01 -12.57
C ASP A 13 -9.92 10.86 -12.01
N LEU A 14 -8.94 10.83 -12.93
CA LEU A 14 -7.52 11.02 -12.64
C LEU A 14 -7.37 12.21 -11.69
N ASP A 15 -7.09 11.94 -10.42
CA ASP A 15 -6.84 13.00 -9.45
C ASP A 15 -5.40 13.47 -9.63
N LEU A 16 -5.22 14.40 -10.58
CA LEU A 16 -3.95 15.04 -10.91
C LEU A 16 -3.32 15.80 -9.71
N THR A 17 -3.97 15.82 -8.55
CA THR A 17 -3.44 16.38 -7.30
C THR A 17 -2.79 15.36 -6.37
N LEU A 18 -2.87 14.06 -6.70
CA LEU A 18 -2.18 13.00 -5.97
C LEU A 18 -0.68 13.04 -6.25
N ALA A 19 0.11 12.61 -5.26
CA ALA A 19 1.55 12.47 -5.42
C ALA A 19 1.89 11.37 -6.42
N ASN A 20 3.02 11.55 -7.11
CA ASN A 20 3.54 10.62 -8.10
C ASN A 20 4.94 10.11 -7.72
N PRO A 21 5.31 8.90 -8.20
CA PRO A 21 6.65 8.37 -8.00
C PRO A 21 7.75 9.33 -8.48
N GLY A 22 8.70 9.61 -7.58
CA GLY A 22 9.78 10.59 -7.79
C GLY A 22 9.49 12.02 -7.31
N ASP A 23 8.28 12.31 -6.81
CA ASP A 23 7.99 13.59 -6.16
C ASP A 23 8.90 13.81 -4.95
N LYS A 24 9.18 15.08 -4.63
CA LYS A 24 10.05 15.47 -3.52
C LYS A 24 9.37 15.17 -2.18
N ALA A 25 10.05 14.42 -1.32
CA ALA A 25 9.57 14.12 0.02
C ALA A 25 9.71 15.32 0.99
N LEU A 26 8.74 15.46 1.89
CA LEU A 26 8.86 16.28 3.10
C LEU A 26 9.75 15.58 4.13
N VAL A 27 9.50 14.28 4.32
CA VAL A 27 10.26 13.38 5.19
C VAL A 27 10.25 11.98 4.58
N GLU A 28 11.30 11.21 4.81
CA GLU A 28 11.42 9.83 4.34
C GLU A 28 12.12 8.94 5.37
N GLN A 29 11.78 7.66 5.34
CA GLN A 29 12.40 6.66 6.19
C GLN A 29 12.54 5.35 5.43
N THR A 30 13.69 4.70 5.57
CA THR A 30 13.94 3.36 5.03
C THR A 30 14.04 2.37 6.18
N VAL A 31 13.25 1.29 6.11
CA VAL A 31 13.25 0.19 7.07
C VAL A 31 13.27 -1.12 6.27
N ASN A 32 14.16 -2.05 6.66
CA ASN A 32 14.32 -3.34 5.98
C ASN A 32 14.56 -3.24 4.45
N GLY A 33 15.18 -2.15 3.99
CA GLY A 33 15.45 -1.90 2.57
C GLY A 33 14.30 -1.26 1.80
N TYR A 34 13.16 -0.99 2.44
CA TYR A 34 11.99 -0.37 1.82
C TYR A 34 11.75 1.02 2.37
N THR A 35 11.53 1.96 1.46
CA THR A 35 11.42 3.39 1.76
C THR A 35 9.98 3.83 1.69
N VAL A 36 9.54 4.56 2.72
CA VAL A 36 8.27 5.29 2.76
C VAL A 36 8.58 6.78 2.81
N ARG A 37 7.87 7.56 2.00
CA ARG A 37 8.09 8.99 1.81
C ARG A 37 6.78 9.73 1.97
N ILE A 38 6.72 10.68 2.91
CA ILE A 38 5.59 11.60 3.02
C ILE A 38 5.85 12.74 2.03
N ILE A 39 5.00 12.86 1.02
CA ILE A 39 5.11 13.86 -0.04
C ILE A 39 4.33 15.12 0.32
N ASN A 40 3.16 14.95 0.94
CA ASN A 40 2.31 16.09 1.29
C ASN A 40 1.48 15.80 2.55
N LEU A 41 1.15 16.87 3.26
CA LEU A 41 0.24 16.87 4.39
C LEU A 41 -0.67 18.08 4.26
N LYS A 42 -1.96 17.85 4.03
CA LYS A 42 -2.95 18.91 3.81
C LYS A 42 -4.10 18.79 4.80
N ARG A 43 -4.66 19.94 5.18
CA ARG A 43 -5.90 20.05 5.94
C ARG A 43 -6.96 20.68 5.05
N SER A 44 -8.12 20.04 4.95
CA SER A 44 -9.30 20.51 4.21
C SER A 44 -10.56 20.38 5.07
N ILE A 45 -11.64 21.03 4.61
CA ILE A 45 -13.00 20.77 5.07
C ILE A 45 -13.71 20.10 3.90
N GLU A 46 -14.30 18.93 4.13
CA GLU A 46 -14.99 18.15 3.10
C GLU A 46 -16.40 17.82 3.54
N ARG A 47 -17.31 17.81 2.57
CA ARG A 47 -18.71 17.46 2.79
C ARG A 47 -18.90 15.97 2.55
N LYS A 48 -19.09 15.19 3.61
CA LYS A 48 -19.32 13.74 3.54
C LYS A 48 -20.81 13.44 3.54
N PHE A 49 -21.23 12.57 2.62
CA PHE A 49 -22.61 12.09 2.53
C PHE A 49 -22.73 10.81 3.35
N GLY A 50 -23.49 10.85 4.45
CA GLY A 50 -23.80 9.63 5.21
C GLY A 50 -24.84 8.76 4.50
N TYR A 51 -24.86 7.46 4.80
CA TYR A 51 -25.90 6.54 4.34
C TYR A 51 -27.24 6.70 5.08
N SER A 52 -27.30 7.49 6.16
CA SER A 52 -28.49 7.72 6.98
C SER A 52 -29.19 9.06 6.73
N GLU A 53 -30.46 9.17 7.14
CA GLU A 53 -31.42 10.27 6.91
C GLU A 53 -30.97 11.71 7.29
N ASN A 54 -29.81 11.89 7.93
CA ASN A 54 -29.34 13.18 8.45
C ASN A 54 -28.62 14.07 7.42
N GLY A 55 -28.54 13.65 6.15
CA GLY A 55 -27.93 14.45 5.09
C GLY A 55 -26.41 14.59 5.23
N ALA A 56 -25.83 15.38 4.32
CA ALA A 56 -24.39 15.53 4.23
C ALA A 56 -23.84 16.43 5.35
N THR A 57 -22.78 15.98 6.01
CA THR A 57 -22.11 16.65 7.13
C THR A 57 -20.72 17.11 6.70
N ASP A 58 -20.35 18.33 7.07
CA ASP A 58 -19.00 18.85 6.84
C ASP A 58 -18.08 18.30 7.93
N VAL A 59 -16.92 17.77 7.52
CA VAL A 59 -15.89 17.21 8.39
C VAL A 59 -14.55 17.85 8.08
N GLN A 60 -13.67 17.86 9.06
CA GLN A 60 -12.28 18.21 8.86
C GLN A 60 -11.53 16.98 8.35
N VAL A 61 -10.79 17.12 7.25
CA VAL A 61 -9.99 16.04 6.67
C VAL A 61 -8.51 16.41 6.74
N ILE A 62 -7.70 15.51 7.29
CA ILE A 62 -6.25 15.54 7.09
C ILE A 62 -5.93 14.54 5.99
N SER A 63 -5.31 15.00 4.91
CA SER A 63 -4.83 14.12 3.83
C SER A 63 -3.31 14.05 3.84
N VAL A 64 -2.80 12.84 3.70
CA VAL A 64 -1.37 12.53 3.66
C VAL A 64 -1.08 11.84 2.34
N ASP A 65 -0.30 12.50 1.48
CA ASP A 65 0.19 11.90 0.25
C ASP A 65 1.50 11.16 0.56
N VAL A 66 1.55 9.87 0.25
CA VAL A 66 2.66 8.97 0.59
C VAL A 66 3.10 8.22 -0.65
N CYS A 67 4.41 8.07 -0.84
CA CYS A 67 4.98 7.15 -1.81
C CYS A 67 5.86 6.12 -1.11
N TYR A 68 5.84 4.88 -1.58
CA TYR A 68 6.59 3.78 -1.00
C TYR A 68 7.14 2.84 -2.06
N THR A 69 8.27 2.22 -1.77
CA THR A 69 8.92 1.26 -2.65
C THR A 69 8.24 -0.11 -2.58
N THR A 70 8.07 -0.77 -3.73
CA THR A 70 7.45 -2.11 -3.83
C THR A 70 8.46 -3.15 -4.34
N PRO A 71 8.62 -4.31 -3.68
CA PRO A 71 9.68 -5.28 -4.00
C PRO A 71 9.55 -5.98 -5.35
N ASP A 72 8.33 -6.09 -5.88
CA ASP A 72 7.97 -6.83 -7.09
C ASP A 72 6.72 -6.18 -7.75
N SER A 73 6.27 -6.68 -8.90
CA SER A 73 5.27 -6.00 -9.76
C SER A 73 3.79 -6.23 -9.39
N ILE A 74 3.54 -7.03 -8.36
CA ILE A 74 2.19 -7.33 -7.90
C ILE A 74 1.63 -6.17 -7.05
N GLU A 75 0.37 -6.30 -6.65
CA GLU A 75 -0.30 -5.28 -5.87
C GLU A 75 0.16 -5.27 -4.39
N TRP A 76 0.93 -4.25 -4.02
CA TRP A 76 1.29 -3.96 -2.64
C TRP A 76 0.46 -2.83 -2.06
N LEU A 77 0.17 -2.94 -0.77
CA LEU A 77 -0.53 -1.98 0.07
C LEU A 77 0.36 -1.62 1.26
N LEU A 78 0.53 -0.33 1.50
CA LEU A 78 1.09 0.17 2.75
C LEU A 78 -0.05 0.24 3.77
N ASP A 79 0.17 -0.28 4.96
CA ASP A 79 -0.88 -0.37 5.97
C ASP A 79 -0.37 0.16 7.33
N GLY A 80 -1.30 0.59 8.16
CA GLY A 80 -1.05 1.12 9.49
C GLY A 80 -2.27 0.95 10.40
N PRO A 81 -2.10 1.16 11.71
CA PRO A 81 -3.19 0.94 12.65
C PRO A 81 -4.32 1.97 12.46
N PRO A 82 -5.52 1.77 13.04
CA PRO A 82 -6.60 2.76 12.94
C PRO A 82 -6.21 4.14 13.48
N ASP A 83 -5.34 4.18 14.49
CA ASP A 83 -4.72 5.38 15.06
C ASP A 83 -3.41 5.78 14.34
N MET A 84 -3.31 5.48 13.04
CA MET A 84 -2.16 5.81 12.20
C MET A 84 -1.68 7.25 12.38
N LEU A 85 -2.63 8.21 12.47
CA LEU A 85 -2.37 9.62 12.69
C LEU A 85 -2.63 9.98 14.15
N ARG A 86 -1.61 10.50 14.83
CA ARG A 86 -1.69 10.92 16.24
C ARG A 86 -1.07 12.29 16.48
N THR A 87 -1.57 12.97 17.49
CA THR A 87 -0.92 14.12 18.15
C THR A 87 -0.85 13.82 19.65
N ASP A 88 -0.37 14.77 20.44
CA ASP A 88 -0.37 14.63 21.90
C ASP A 88 -1.80 14.59 22.50
N SER A 89 -2.81 15.10 21.78
CA SER A 89 -4.18 15.27 22.28
C SER A 89 -5.24 14.42 21.56
N ILE A 90 -4.96 13.97 20.34
CA ILE A 90 -5.92 13.23 19.51
C ILE A 90 -5.27 12.08 18.73
N ALA A 91 -6.09 11.12 18.35
CA ALA A 91 -5.74 10.01 17.47
C ALA A 91 -6.85 9.80 16.43
N SER A 92 -6.49 9.43 15.20
CA SER A 92 -7.44 8.95 14.22
C SER A 92 -8.16 7.69 14.72
N GLN A 93 -9.38 7.47 14.25
CA GLN A 93 -10.14 6.24 14.51
C GLN A 93 -10.17 5.30 13.30
N GLY A 94 -9.53 5.70 12.22
CA GLY A 94 -9.49 5.01 10.94
C GLY A 94 -9.06 5.97 9.84
N TRP A 95 -8.98 5.44 8.64
CA TRP A 95 -8.54 6.16 7.46
C TRP A 95 -9.16 5.55 6.20
N GLU A 96 -9.21 6.35 5.15
CA GLU A 96 -9.58 5.94 3.81
C GLU A 96 -8.37 6.09 2.90
N GLU A 97 -8.21 5.17 1.94
CA GLU A 97 -7.15 5.23 0.93
C GLU A 97 -7.68 5.69 -0.41
N LYS A 98 -6.87 6.47 -1.12
CA LYS A 98 -7.07 6.79 -2.53
C LYS A 98 -5.79 6.55 -3.31
N PHE A 99 -5.85 5.62 -4.25
CA PHE A 99 -4.73 5.25 -5.11
C PHE A 99 -4.77 6.02 -6.44
N ASN A 100 -3.58 6.31 -6.97
CA ASN A 100 -3.41 6.65 -8.38
C ASN A 100 -2.75 5.47 -9.11
N TYR A 101 -3.56 4.60 -9.71
CA TYR A 101 -3.07 3.39 -10.39
C TYR A 101 -2.37 3.68 -11.73
N TRP A 102 -2.44 4.91 -12.25
CA TRP A 102 -1.92 5.24 -13.58
C TRP A 102 -0.43 5.58 -13.58
N ASP A 103 0.10 6.08 -12.45
CA ASP A 103 1.46 6.60 -12.34
C ASP A 103 2.40 5.69 -11.54
N GLU A 104 1.98 4.45 -11.25
CA GLU A 104 2.80 3.45 -10.57
C GLU A 104 4.03 3.06 -11.40
N LYS A 105 5.20 3.00 -10.75
CA LYS A 105 6.40 2.39 -11.31
C LYS A 105 6.49 0.95 -10.82
N LYS A 106 6.13 -0.02 -11.65
CA LYS A 106 6.25 -1.43 -11.28
C LYS A 106 7.71 -1.87 -11.23
N ALA A 107 8.04 -2.73 -10.27
CA ALA A 107 9.32 -3.42 -10.26
C ALA A 107 9.44 -4.31 -11.51
N ASP A 108 10.64 -4.46 -12.06
CA ASP A 108 10.88 -5.17 -13.32
C ASP A 108 11.96 -6.27 -13.22
N GLY A 109 12.37 -6.59 -12.00
CA GLY A 109 13.45 -7.54 -11.72
C GLY A 109 14.85 -6.95 -11.82
N LYS A 110 14.98 -5.65 -12.12
CA LYS A 110 16.23 -4.88 -12.05
C LYS A 110 16.09 -3.72 -11.09
N GLU A 111 15.01 -2.97 -11.20
CA GLU A 111 14.68 -1.84 -10.34
C GLU A 111 13.52 -2.20 -9.41
N ILE A 112 13.57 -1.67 -8.18
CA ILE A 112 12.45 -1.75 -7.25
C ILE A 112 11.33 -0.85 -7.74
N GLY A 113 10.09 -1.26 -7.49
CA GLY A 113 8.93 -0.46 -7.84
C GLY A 113 8.72 0.70 -6.87
N GLU A 114 7.82 1.60 -7.24
CA GLU A 114 7.36 2.70 -6.42
C GLU A 114 5.89 3.01 -6.71
N LYS A 115 5.10 3.13 -5.64
CA LYS A 115 3.67 3.39 -5.67
C LYS A 115 3.32 4.52 -4.72
N CYS A 116 2.28 5.29 -5.04
CA CYS A 116 1.80 6.37 -4.19
C CYS A 116 0.32 6.20 -3.83
N VAL A 117 -0.05 6.68 -2.65
CA VAL A 117 -1.39 6.59 -2.07
C VAL A 117 -1.64 7.85 -1.23
N ARG A 118 -2.90 8.27 -1.17
CA ARG A 118 -3.38 9.28 -0.23
C ARG A 118 -4.16 8.62 0.88
N TYR A 119 -3.74 8.85 2.12
CA TYR A 119 -4.54 8.54 3.30
C TYR A 119 -5.38 9.75 3.70
N MET A 120 -6.64 9.52 4.00
CA MET A 120 -7.58 10.55 4.45
C MET A 120 -8.11 10.22 5.83
N PHE A 121 -7.93 11.15 6.76
CA PHE A 121 -8.33 11.03 8.16
C PHE A 121 -9.43 12.04 8.45
N ASN A 122 -10.62 11.56 8.82
CA ASN A 122 -11.78 12.40 9.11
C ASN A 122 -11.85 12.72 10.61
N PHE A 123 -12.13 13.98 10.93
CA PHE A 123 -12.32 14.49 12.27
C PHE A 123 -13.55 15.40 12.32
N ASP A 124 -14.19 15.52 13.48
CA ASP A 124 -15.23 16.52 13.71
C ASP A 124 -14.65 17.93 13.49
N LEU A 125 -15.45 18.86 12.95
CA LEU A 125 -14.98 20.23 12.63
C LEU A 125 -14.37 20.98 13.82
N GLU A 126 -14.87 20.72 15.02
CA GLU A 126 -14.42 21.36 16.26
C GLU A 126 -13.11 20.74 16.80
N THR A 127 -12.62 19.66 16.19
CA THR A 127 -11.41 18.97 16.61
C THR A 127 -10.18 19.84 16.36
N LYS A 128 -9.49 20.20 17.44
CA LYS A 128 -8.19 20.88 17.36
C LYS A 128 -7.10 19.85 17.08
N ILE A 129 -6.47 19.97 15.93
CA ILE A 129 -5.35 19.14 15.51
C ILE A 129 -4.09 19.99 15.61
N ASP A 130 -3.39 19.83 16.72
CA ASP A 130 -2.18 20.59 17.03
C ASP A 130 -0.94 19.77 16.66
N PRO A 131 0.01 20.34 15.90
CA PRO A 131 1.31 19.71 15.69
C PRO A 131 2.07 19.47 17.01
N PRO A 132 3.02 18.52 17.04
CA PRO A 132 3.45 17.67 15.93
C PRO A 132 2.47 16.53 15.62
N ILE A 133 2.31 16.23 14.34
CA ILE A 133 1.55 15.08 13.86
C ILE A 133 2.50 13.89 13.70
N THR A 134 2.13 12.76 14.29
CA THR A 134 2.80 11.49 14.13
C THR A 134 2.02 10.62 13.16
N ILE A 135 2.69 10.00 12.19
CA ILE A 135 2.09 9.07 11.23
C ILE A 135 2.89 7.77 11.29
N GLU A 136 2.22 6.64 11.52
CA GLU A 136 2.84 5.32 11.63
C GLU A 136 2.30 4.35 10.58
N PHE A 137 3.19 3.75 9.77
CA PHE A 137 2.87 2.59 8.95
C PHE A 137 3.51 1.35 9.54
N SER A 138 2.73 0.28 9.70
CA SER A 138 3.15 -0.94 10.36
C SER A 138 3.69 -1.98 9.39
N GLU A 139 3.18 -2.03 8.17
CA GLU A 139 3.53 -3.07 7.20
C GLU A 139 3.32 -2.64 5.75
N LEU A 140 4.08 -3.24 4.85
CA LEU A 140 3.75 -3.35 3.43
C LEU A 140 3.28 -4.79 3.22
N LYS A 141 2.11 -4.98 2.60
CA LYS A 141 1.58 -6.31 2.32
C LYS A 141 0.99 -6.44 0.93
N VAL A 142 0.99 -7.65 0.44
CA VAL A 142 0.30 -8.02 -0.80
C VAL A 142 -1.21 -7.91 -0.61
N SER A 143 -1.88 -7.21 -1.51
CA SER A 143 -3.33 -7.32 -1.64
C SER A 143 -3.65 -8.70 -2.17
N THR A 144 -4.31 -9.54 -1.37
CA THR A 144 -4.82 -10.83 -1.84
C THR A 144 -6.05 -10.57 -2.70
N SER A 145 -5.88 -10.02 -3.89
CA SER A 145 -6.95 -9.89 -4.88
C SER A 145 -7.34 -11.29 -5.36
N GLY A 146 -8.23 -11.92 -4.59
CA GLY A 146 -9.06 -13.07 -4.97
C GLY A 146 -8.38 -14.12 -5.83
N GLY A 147 -7.48 -14.91 -5.23
CA GLY A 147 -7.31 -16.36 -5.38
C GLY A 147 -7.47 -17.10 -6.72
N TYR A 148 -7.57 -16.45 -7.87
CA TYR A 148 -7.84 -17.14 -9.14
C TYR A 148 -6.58 -17.79 -9.73
N TYR A 149 -5.39 -17.21 -9.51
CA TYR A 149 -4.12 -17.73 -10.05
C TYR A 149 -2.91 -17.54 -9.11
N PRO A 150 -2.91 -18.17 -7.92
CA PRO A 150 -1.90 -17.89 -6.89
C PRO A 150 -0.47 -18.25 -7.35
N CYS A 151 -0.27 -19.34 -8.10
CA CYS A 151 1.06 -19.63 -8.67
C CYS A 151 1.50 -18.70 -9.80
N ARG A 152 0.57 -18.08 -10.52
CA ARG A 152 0.92 -17.07 -11.53
C ARG A 152 1.47 -15.84 -10.83
N GLU A 153 0.78 -15.37 -9.79
CA GLU A 153 1.24 -14.23 -8.98
C GLU A 153 2.59 -14.54 -8.33
N MET A 154 2.76 -15.73 -7.72
CA MET A 154 4.06 -16.07 -7.13
C MET A 154 5.18 -16.07 -8.16
N LYS A 155 4.99 -16.68 -9.34
CA LYS A 155 6.01 -16.63 -10.40
C LYS A 155 6.35 -15.20 -10.80
N GLU A 156 5.34 -14.36 -11.01
CA GLU A 156 5.53 -12.94 -11.34
C GLU A 156 6.34 -12.21 -10.27
N ARG A 157 6.11 -12.49 -8.98
CA ARG A 157 6.89 -11.92 -7.87
C ARG A 157 8.36 -12.27 -7.98
N PHE A 158 8.70 -13.55 -8.16
CA PHE A 158 10.11 -13.96 -8.31
C PHE A 158 10.75 -13.44 -9.59
N GLU A 159 9.98 -13.30 -10.68
CA GLU A 159 10.46 -12.77 -11.96
C GLU A 159 10.72 -11.26 -11.93
N THR A 160 9.98 -10.52 -11.11
CA THR A 160 10.07 -9.05 -11.03
C THR A 160 10.72 -8.52 -9.75
N ASN A 161 11.08 -9.41 -8.82
CA ASN A 161 11.83 -9.05 -7.61
C ASN A 161 13.34 -8.93 -7.91
N PRO A 162 13.96 -7.73 -7.76
CA PRO A 162 15.38 -7.55 -8.05
C PRO A 162 16.30 -8.46 -7.23
N ARG A 163 15.98 -8.71 -5.96
CA ARG A 163 16.79 -9.59 -5.09
C ARG A 163 16.69 -11.04 -5.54
N ALA A 164 15.52 -11.52 -5.92
CA ALA A 164 15.35 -12.87 -6.44
C ALA A 164 16.11 -13.07 -7.76
N ARG A 165 15.98 -12.10 -8.67
CA ARG A 165 16.67 -12.10 -9.96
C ARG A 165 18.18 -12.04 -9.82
N GLU A 166 18.64 -11.16 -8.94
CA GLU A 166 20.06 -11.02 -8.62
C GLU A 166 20.64 -12.33 -8.04
N ALA A 167 19.89 -13.01 -7.17
CA ALA A 167 20.29 -14.28 -6.57
C ALA A 167 20.07 -15.51 -7.47
N GLY A 168 19.57 -15.33 -8.69
CA GLY A 168 19.28 -16.43 -9.61
C GLY A 168 18.21 -17.41 -9.09
N ILE A 169 17.30 -16.94 -8.22
CA ILE A 169 16.26 -17.78 -7.63
C ILE A 169 15.31 -18.25 -8.74
N THR A 170 15.12 -19.56 -8.84
CA THR A 170 14.07 -20.18 -9.65
C THR A 170 13.18 -21.03 -8.76
N ILE A 171 11.87 -20.92 -8.95
CA ILE A 171 10.88 -21.63 -8.15
C ILE A 171 10.02 -22.59 -8.98
N HIS A 172 9.64 -23.68 -8.37
CA HIS A 172 8.46 -24.45 -8.76
C HIS A 172 7.26 -23.96 -7.96
N CYS A 173 6.09 -23.88 -8.60
CA CYS A 173 4.86 -23.55 -7.91
C CYS A 173 3.71 -24.45 -8.36
N THR A 174 2.99 -25.00 -7.39
CA THR A 174 1.77 -25.81 -7.61
C THR A 174 0.57 -25.16 -6.93
N ASP A 175 -0.53 -24.98 -7.66
CA ASP A 175 -1.81 -24.55 -7.09
C ASP A 175 -2.46 -25.71 -6.34
N ILE A 176 -2.67 -25.54 -5.04
CA ILE A 176 -3.34 -26.51 -4.17
C ILE A 176 -4.79 -26.05 -3.97
N PRO A 177 -5.80 -26.84 -4.39
CA PRO A 177 -7.19 -26.53 -4.12
C PRO A 177 -7.46 -26.45 -2.61
N THR A 178 -8.13 -25.40 -2.17
CA THR A 178 -8.47 -25.15 -0.75
C THR A 178 -9.71 -25.92 -0.29
N GLY A 179 -10.50 -26.43 -1.23
CA GLY A 179 -11.75 -27.14 -0.95
C GLY A 179 -12.92 -26.24 -0.56
N VAL A 180 -12.80 -24.91 -0.70
CA VAL A 180 -13.95 -24.00 -0.58
C VAL A 180 -14.91 -24.19 -1.77
N PRO A 181 -16.23 -24.03 -1.56
CA PRO A 181 -17.22 -24.14 -2.63
C PRO A 181 -17.00 -23.12 -3.74
N ASP A 182 -17.39 -23.48 -4.96
CA ASP A 182 -17.42 -22.56 -6.10
C ASP A 182 -18.20 -21.28 -5.76
N GLY A 183 -17.56 -20.13 -5.90
CA GLY A 183 -18.11 -18.82 -5.52
C GLY A 183 -17.64 -18.29 -4.16
N MET A 184 -16.80 -19.04 -3.43
CA MET A 184 -16.07 -18.56 -2.25
C MET A 184 -14.56 -18.59 -2.51
N GLU A 185 -13.85 -17.55 -2.06
CA GLU A 185 -12.42 -17.39 -2.25
C GLU A 185 -11.64 -17.67 -0.95
N PRO A 186 -10.35 -18.07 -1.06
CA PRO A 186 -9.61 -18.37 -2.28
C PRO A 186 -9.83 -19.82 -2.75
N LEU A 187 -10.01 -20.06 -4.06
CA LEU A 187 -10.24 -21.40 -4.63
C LEU A 187 -8.98 -22.29 -4.60
N ALA A 188 -7.79 -21.68 -4.56
CA ALA A 188 -6.51 -22.35 -4.46
C ALA A 188 -5.52 -21.52 -3.63
N ILE A 189 -4.47 -22.18 -3.14
CA ILE A 189 -3.28 -21.55 -2.55
C ILE A 189 -2.03 -22.01 -3.32
N ALA A 190 -1.00 -21.17 -3.38
CA ALA A 190 0.28 -21.54 -3.97
C ALA A 190 1.09 -22.40 -2.99
N SER A 191 1.73 -23.45 -3.50
CA SER A 191 2.82 -24.16 -2.84
C SER A 191 4.10 -23.91 -3.61
N VAL A 192 5.04 -23.20 -3.00
CA VAL A 192 6.30 -22.77 -3.63
C VAL A 192 7.47 -23.66 -3.18
N HIS A 193 8.30 -24.06 -4.12
CA HIS A 193 9.54 -24.81 -3.86
C HIS A 193 10.72 -24.17 -4.58
N LEU A 194 11.88 -24.16 -3.93
CA LEU A 194 13.13 -23.66 -4.52
C LEU A 194 13.70 -24.71 -5.49
N ASP A 195 13.70 -24.41 -6.79
CA ASP A 195 14.29 -25.25 -7.83
C ASP A 195 15.79 -24.96 -8.03
N GLY A 196 16.21 -23.71 -7.80
CA GLY A 196 17.56 -23.27 -8.12
C GLY A 196 17.90 -21.89 -7.57
N TYR A 197 19.19 -21.63 -7.43
CA TYR A 197 19.79 -20.37 -7.00
C TYR A 197 21.23 -20.28 -7.50
N ASP A 198 21.80 -19.07 -7.54
CA ASP A 198 23.22 -18.87 -7.82
C ASP A 198 24.06 -19.17 -6.57
N GLU A 199 24.71 -20.34 -6.55
CA GLU A 199 25.55 -20.78 -5.43
C GLU A 199 26.77 -19.89 -5.17
N SER A 200 27.15 -19.04 -6.13
CA SER A 200 28.22 -18.05 -5.93
C SER A 200 27.76 -16.84 -5.11
N ARG A 201 26.45 -16.64 -4.96
CA ARG A 201 25.84 -15.50 -4.28
C ARG A 201 25.21 -15.86 -2.93
N LEU A 202 24.51 -16.98 -2.88
CA LEU A 202 23.78 -17.44 -1.69
C LEU A 202 24.11 -18.88 -1.36
N THR A 203 24.09 -19.21 -0.07
CA THR A 203 23.94 -20.60 0.40
C THR A 203 22.51 -21.09 0.19
N LYS A 204 22.31 -22.42 0.23
CA LYS A 204 20.96 -23.01 0.16
C LYS A 204 20.02 -22.47 1.24
N GLN A 205 20.52 -22.26 2.45
CA GLN A 205 19.74 -21.73 3.57
C GLN A 205 19.30 -20.29 3.30
N GLU A 206 20.20 -19.44 2.78
CA GLU A 206 19.89 -18.05 2.46
C GLU A 206 18.91 -17.96 1.27
N ALA A 207 19.10 -18.78 0.24
CA ALA A 207 18.17 -18.86 -0.89
C ALA A 207 16.76 -19.28 -0.45
N HIS A 208 16.67 -20.26 0.45
CA HIS A 208 15.39 -20.68 1.02
C HIS A 208 14.76 -19.59 1.91
N ALA A 209 15.57 -18.88 2.70
CA ALA A 209 15.08 -17.77 3.52
C ALA A 209 14.54 -16.63 2.65
N LEU A 210 15.24 -16.26 1.58
CA LEU A 210 14.78 -15.26 0.63
C LEU A 210 13.49 -15.68 -0.07
N MET A 211 13.38 -16.96 -0.47
CA MET A 211 12.15 -17.50 -1.05
C MET A 211 10.96 -17.33 -0.09
N LEU A 212 11.12 -17.71 1.18
CA LEU A 212 10.07 -17.57 2.19
C LEU A 212 9.72 -16.11 2.48
N GLU A 213 10.72 -15.22 2.49
CA GLU A 213 10.50 -13.77 2.66
C GLU A 213 9.61 -13.24 1.52
N ILE A 214 9.93 -13.57 0.28
CA ILE A 214 9.13 -13.19 -0.89
C ILE A 214 7.74 -13.83 -0.75
N GLU A 215 7.65 -15.15 -0.62
CA GLU A 215 6.37 -15.86 -0.51
C GLU A 215 5.43 -15.26 0.54
N SER A 216 5.95 -14.86 1.71
CA SER A 216 5.16 -14.30 2.82
C SER A 216 4.28 -13.12 2.42
N GLY A 217 4.73 -12.31 1.44
CA GLY A 217 3.98 -11.16 0.98
C GLY A 217 3.75 -10.08 2.05
N VAL A 218 4.59 -10.05 3.08
CA VAL A 218 4.52 -9.05 4.15
C VAL A 218 5.93 -8.57 4.50
N ILE A 219 6.09 -7.25 4.59
CA ILE A 219 7.29 -6.59 5.06
C ILE A 219 6.89 -5.73 6.26
N TYR A 220 7.40 -6.09 7.43
CA TYR A 220 7.13 -5.35 8.66
C TYR A 220 7.98 -4.08 8.75
N GLY A 221 7.34 -2.98 9.15
CA GLY A 221 7.97 -1.73 9.55
C GLY A 221 8.47 -1.77 11.00
N PRO A 222 8.31 -0.70 11.81
CA PRO A 222 7.43 0.45 11.56
C PRO A 222 8.15 1.63 10.87
N TRP A 223 7.42 2.32 9.99
CA TRP A 223 7.80 3.65 9.49
C TRP A 223 7.05 4.71 10.31
N ILE A 224 7.77 5.49 11.11
CA ILE A 224 7.18 6.45 12.05
C ILE A 224 7.71 7.84 11.72
N PHE A 225 6.82 8.72 11.30
CA PHE A 225 7.12 10.10 10.94
C PHE A 225 6.57 11.05 11.99
N LYS A 226 7.40 11.99 12.47
CA LYS A 226 6.97 13.10 13.32
C LYS A 226 7.11 14.40 12.55
N ILE A 227 5.98 14.99 12.17
CA ILE A 227 5.90 16.14 11.27
C ILE A 227 5.41 17.36 12.07
N THR A 228 6.18 18.43 12.03
CA THR A 228 5.72 19.76 12.48
C THR A 228 5.47 20.60 11.23
N PRO A 229 4.21 20.87 10.85
CA PRO A 229 3.93 21.74 9.72
C PRO A 229 4.57 23.10 9.95
N THR A 230 5.47 23.50 9.05
CA THR A 230 5.99 24.86 9.01
C THR A 230 5.01 25.71 8.20
N ASN A 231 4.53 26.81 8.81
CA ASN A 231 3.67 27.80 8.16
C ASN A 231 4.25 28.31 6.83
#